data_AF-A0A6I5CDW1-F1
#
_entry.id   AF-A0A6I5CDW1-F1
#
_cell.length_a   1.000
_cell.length_b   1.000
_cell.length_c   1.000
_cell.angle_alpha   90.00
_cell.angle_beta   90.00
_cell.angle_gamma   90.00
#
_symmetry.space_group_name_H-M   'P 1'
#
loop_
_entity.id
_entity.type
_entity.pdbx_description
1 polymer ?
#
loop_
_entity_poly.entity_id
_entity_poly.type
_entity_poly.pdbx_seq_one_letter_code
_entity_poly.pdbx_strand_id
1 'polypeptide(L)'
;PAAGAAPAPVEWPVEDRIADDGVLVWRIPLPGARRDELDLVRRGDELVLTAGGFRRIVALPSALRRCTVDGAALREDELRIRFAPDPALWPRDR
;
A
#
# COMPACT_ATOMS: atom_id res chain seq x y z
N PRO A 1 22.59 19.97 12.29
CA PRO A 1 21.23 19.51 11.93
C PRO A 1 21.29 18.13 11.27
N ALA A 2 20.96 17.08 12.03
CA ALA A 2 20.82 15.74 11.47
C ALA A 2 19.56 15.72 10.61
N ALA A 3 19.73 15.70 9.28
CA ALA A 3 18.65 15.33 8.38
C ALA A 3 18.28 13.90 8.75
N GLY A 4 17.11 13.72 9.38
CA GLY A 4 16.57 12.39 9.65
C GLY A 4 16.56 11.65 8.32
N ALA A 5 17.36 10.58 8.23
CA ALA A 5 17.44 9.76 7.04
C ALA A 5 16.01 9.39 6.66
N ALA A 6 15.57 9.83 5.46
CA ALA A 6 14.29 9.43 4.93
C ALA A 6 14.23 7.89 5.02
N PRO A 7 13.17 7.31 5.59
CA PRO A 7 13.09 5.86 5.73
C PRO A 7 13.32 5.27 4.33
N ALA A 8 14.36 4.45 4.19
CA ALA A 8 14.60 3.72 2.95
C ALA A 8 13.27 3.04 2.59
N PRO A 9 12.78 3.19 1.34
CA PRO A 9 11.52 2.59 0.95
C PRO A 9 11.68 1.10 1.21
N VAL A 10 10.86 0.55 2.10
CA VAL A 10 10.77 -0.90 2.13
C VAL A 10 10.01 -1.24 0.88
N GLU A 11 10.76 -1.68 -0.12
CA GLU A 11 10.27 -2.11 -1.42
C GLU A 11 9.61 -3.49 -1.24
N TRP A 12 8.54 -3.49 -0.45
CA TRP A 12 7.65 -4.63 -0.39
C TRP A 12 7.06 -4.85 -1.78
N PRO A 13 6.98 -6.11 -2.22
CA PRO A 13 6.63 -6.43 -3.59
C PRO A 13 5.22 -5.93 -3.92
N VAL A 14 5.12 -5.26 -5.07
CA VAL A 14 3.84 -4.99 -5.74
C VAL A 14 3.64 -6.07 -6.78
N GLU A 15 2.59 -6.84 -6.61
CA GLU A 15 2.17 -7.84 -7.58
C GLU A 15 1.24 -7.19 -8.60
N ASP A 16 1.60 -7.29 -9.87
CA ASP A 16 0.74 -6.85 -10.96
C ASP A 16 -0.31 -7.92 -11.26
N ARG A 17 -1.57 -7.60 -10.96
CA ARG A 17 -2.73 -8.44 -11.27
C ARG A 17 -3.71 -7.72 -12.20
N ILE A 18 -3.23 -6.73 -12.97
CA ILE A 18 -4.07 -5.92 -13.85
C ILE A 18 -4.74 -6.79 -14.91
N ALA A 19 -4.00 -7.74 -15.49
CA ALA A 19 -4.53 -8.62 -16.53
C ALA A 19 -5.59 -9.61 -16.02
N ASP A 20 -5.50 -10.04 -14.75
CA ASP A 20 -6.42 -11.03 -14.16
C ASP A 20 -7.62 -10.38 -13.45
N ASP A 21 -7.36 -9.39 -12.58
CA ASP A 21 -8.32 -8.83 -11.62
C ASP A 21 -8.47 -7.29 -11.76
N GLY A 22 -7.68 -6.66 -12.64
CA GLY A 22 -7.73 -5.21 -12.85
C GLY A 22 -7.10 -4.39 -11.72
N VAL A 23 -6.30 -5.00 -10.83
CA VAL A 23 -5.68 -4.33 -9.67
C VAL A 23 -4.19 -4.62 -9.53
N LEU A 24 -3.49 -3.74 -8.82
CA LEU A 24 -2.16 -3.99 -8.25
C LEU A 24 -2.29 -4.41 -6.78
N VAL A 25 -1.51 -5.38 -6.32
CA VAL A 25 -1.56 -5.85 -4.93
C VAL A 25 -0.24 -5.56 -4.23
N TRP A 26 -0.27 -4.73 -3.19
CA TRP A 26 0.89 -4.45 -2.35
C TRP A 26 0.89 -5.34 -1.11
N ARG A 27 1.95 -6.12 -0.92
CA ARG A 27 2.05 -7.15 0.13
C ARG A 27 3.01 -6.75 1.24
N ILE A 28 2.49 -6.47 2.43
CA ILE A 28 3.25 -5.96 3.57
C ILE A 28 3.27 -7.01 4.70
N PRO A 29 4.42 -7.56 5.09
CA PRO A 29 4.55 -8.44 6.24
C PRO A 29 4.27 -7.67 7.54
N LEU A 30 3.32 -8.16 8.32
CA LEU A 30 2.87 -7.65 9.61
C LEU A 30 2.72 -8.83 10.61
N PRO A 31 3.85 -9.45 11.02
CA PRO A 31 3.81 -10.55 11.98
C PRO A 31 3.16 -10.13 13.29
N GLY A 32 2.14 -10.88 13.72
CA GLY A 32 1.42 -10.65 14.96
C GLY A 32 0.37 -9.53 14.88
N ALA A 33 0.15 -8.93 13.71
CA ALA A 33 -0.91 -7.94 13.56
C ALA A 33 -2.29 -8.59 13.62
N ARG A 34 -3.22 -7.91 14.27
CA ARG A 34 -4.63 -8.30 14.33
C ARG A 34 -5.47 -7.38 13.46
N ARG A 35 -6.49 -7.94 12.83
CA ARG A 35 -7.41 -7.21 11.94
C ARG A 35 -8.14 -6.08 12.66
N ASP A 36 -8.51 -6.30 13.93
CA ASP A 36 -9.21 -5.32 14.77
C ASP A 36 -8.35 -4.14 15.22
N GLU A 37 -7.02 -4.27 15.10
CA GLU A 37 -6.06 -3.24 15.49
C GLU A 37 -5.36 -2.60 14.27
N LEU A 38 -5.80 -2.97 13.06
CA LEU A 38 -5.22 -2.49 11.81
C LEU A 38 -5.94 -1.23 11.32
N ASP A 39 -5.19 -0.15 11.13
CA ASP A 39 -5.65 1.09 10.51
C ASP A 39 -4.73 1.50 9.35
N LEU A 40 -5.34 1.97 8.27
CA LEU A 40 -4.66 2.34 7.03
C LEU A 40 -5.16 3.70 6.56
N VAL A 41 -4.25 4.67 6.51
CA VAL A 41 -4.56 6.01 6.02
C VAL A 41 -3.60 6.38 4.91
N ARG A 42 -4.14 6.62 3.72
CA ARG A 42 -3.36 7.19 2.62
C ARG A 42 -3.28 8.71 2.76
N ARG A 43 -2.09 9.27 2.60
CA ARG A 43 -1.82 10.72 2.58
C ARG A 43 -0.95 11.05 1.38
N GLY A 44 -1.57 11.50 0.29
CA GLY A 44 -0.87 11.76 -0.97
C GLY A 44 -0.15 10.52 -1.49
N ASP A 45 1.19 10.60 -1.52
CA ASP A 45 2.10 9.54 -1.96
C ASP A 45 2.61 8.66 -0.80
N GLU A 46 2.02 8.74 0.37
CA GLU A 46 2.39 7.95 1.55
C GLU A 46 1.21 7.11 2.05
N LEU A 47 1.53 5.96 2.64
CA LEU A 47 0.61 5.14 3.40
C LEU A 47 1.05 5.11 4.85
N VAL A 48 0.16 5.55 5.74
CA VAL A 48 0.29 5.39 7.18
C VAL A 48 -0.38 4.07 7.55
N LEU A 49 0.41 3.16 8.08
CA LEU A 49 0.00 1.84 8.54
C LEU A 49 0.11 1.77 10.05
N THR A 50 -0.97 1.39 10.71
CA THR A 50 -1.03 1.20 12.16
C THR A 50 -1.48 -0.22 12.45
N ALA A 51 -0.77 -0.96 13.30
CA ALA A 51 -1.11 -2.30 13.74
C ALA A 51 -0.64 -2.53 15.18
N GLY A 52 -1.56 -2.82 16.11
CA GLY A 52 -1.21 -3.24 17.49
C GLY A 52 -0.26 -2.31 18.24
N GLY A 53 -0.35 -1.00 18.02
CA GLY A 53 0.52 0.02 18.62
C GLY A 53 1.80 0.33 17.83
N PHE A 54 2.09 -0.43 16.77
CA PHE A 54 3.12 -0.08 15.80
C PHE A 54 2.55 0.84 14.73
N ARG A 55 3.21 1.98 14.47
CA ARG A 55 2.85 2.89 13.37
C ARG A 55 4.04 3.10 12.45
N ARG A 56 3.82 2.86 11.16
CA ARG A 56 4.81 3.07 10.11
C ARG A 56 4.25 3.94 9.01
N ILE A 57 5.06 4.88 8.54
CA ILE A 57 4.78 5.67 7.34
C ILE A 57 5.68 5.11 6.24
N VAL A 58 5.08 4.73 5.12
CA VAL A 58 5.80 4.21 3.96
C VAL A 58 5.41 4.97 2.70
N ALA A 59 6.40 5.32 1.89
CA ALA A 59 6.16 5.92 0.60
C ALA A 59 5.53 4.89 -0.34
N LEU A 60 4.52 5.31 -1.10
CA LEU A 60 3.92 4.50 -2.14
C LEU A 60 4.94 4.27 -3.27
N PRO A 61 5.16 3.01 -3.68
CA PRO A 61 5.79 2.68 -4.95
C PRO A 61 5.20 3.50 -6.09
N SER A 62 6.02 3.91 -7.04
CA SER A 62 5.62 4.79 -8.16
C SER A 62 4.39 4.29 -8.92
N ALA A 63 4.26 2.97 -9.09
CA ALA A 63 3.10 2.33 -9.72
C ALA A 63 1.78 2.59 -8.97
N LEU A 64 1.82 2.66 -7.63
CA LEU A 64 0.63 2.81 -6.79
C LEU A 64 0.19 4.26 -6.60
N ARG A 65 1.08 5.23 -6.86
CA ARG A 65 0.78 6.67 -6.71
C ARG A 65 -0.38 7.12 -7.58
N ARG A 66 -0.55 6.49 -8.76
CA ARG A 66 -1.63 6.77 -9.72
C ARG A 66 -2.85 5.87 -9.54
N CYS A 67 -2.83 4.93 -8.60
CA CYS A 67 -3.95 4.05 -8.30
C CYS A 67 -4.77 4.61 -7.12
N THR A 68 -5.98 4.11 -6.93
CA THR A 68 -6.82 4.30 -5.73
C THR A 68 -6.84 3.02 -4.90
N VAL A 69 -7.05 3.14 -3.58
CA VAL A 69 -7.17 1.95 -2.72
C VAL A 69 -8.55 1.35 -2.95
N ASP A 70 -8.59 0.10 -3.40
CA ASP A 70 -9.82 -0.68 -3.61
C ASP A 70 -10.21 -1.47 -2.35
N GLY A 71 -9.22 -1.95 -1.60
CA GLY A 71 -9.46 -2.66 -0.35
C GLY A 71 -8.19 -3.17 0.30
N ALA A 72 -8.29 -3.66 1.53
CA ALA A 72 -7.17 -4.22 2.27
C ALA A 72 -7.58 -5.45 3.06
N ALA A 73 -6.71 -6.46 3.11
CA ALA A 73 -6.96 -7.71 3.82
C ALA A 73 -5.68 -8.29 4.43
N LEU A 74 -5.72 -8.60 5.72
CA LEU A 74 -4.63 -9.26 6.46
C LEU A 74 -4.79 -10.79 6.49
N ARG A 75 -3.95 -11.58 5.81
CA ARG A 75 -3.96 -13.04 5.93
C ARG A 75 -2.56 -13.53 6.23
N GLU A 76 -2.45 -14.48 7.15
CA GLU A 76 -1.20 -15.20 7.44
C GLU A 76 -0.04 -14.21 7.68
N ASP A 77 -0.26 -13.25 8.58
CA ASP A 77 0.72 -12.21 8.92
C ASP A 77 1.13 -11.29 7.73
N GLU A 78 0.38 -11.30 6.63
CA GLU A 78 0.62 -10.44 5.47
C GLU A 78 -0.61 -9.58 5.16
N LEU A 79 -0.42 -8.26 5.18
CA LEU A 79 -1.39 -7.30 4.71
C LEU A 79 -1.30 -7.17 3.19
N ARG A 80 -2.41 -7.44 2.52
CA ARG A 80 -2.56 -7.26 1.08
C ARG A 80 -3.46 -6.07 0.84
N ILE A 81 -2.93 -5.05 0.18
CA ILE A 81 -3.68 -3.86 -0.20
C ILE A 81 -3.88 -3.90 -1.70
N ARG A 82 -5.13 -3.88 -2.15
CA ARG A 82 -5.50 -3.83 -3.56
C ARG A 82 -5.62 -2.38 -3.98
N PHE A 83 -5.03 -2.08 -5.11
CA PHE A 83 -4.99 -0.78 -5.73
C PHE A 83 -5.60 -0.88 -7.13
N ALA A 84 -6.70 -0.18 -7.38
CA ALA A 84 -7.28 -0.08 -8.71
C ALA A 84 -6.62 1.08 -9.46
N PRO A 85 -6.22 0.91 -10.73
CA PRO A 85 -5.82 2.03 -11.58
C PRO A 85 -6.89 3.12 -11.57
N ASP A 86 -6.54 4.36 -11.26
CA ASP A 86 -7.51 5.44 -11.29
C ASP A 86 -7.92 5.72 -12.74
N PRO A 87 -9.19 5.48 -13.13
CA PRO A 87 -9.64 5.68 -14.50
C PRO A 87 -9.66 7.15 -14.93
N ALA A 88 -9.52 8.11 -14.00
CA ALA A 88 -9.36 9.52 -14.29
C ALA A 88 -7.89 9.92 -14.54
N LEU A 89 -6.92 9.12 -14.06
CA LEU A 89 -5.48 9.36 -14.25
C LEU A 89 -4.85 8.43 -15.30
N TRP A 90 -5.46 7.29 -15.58
CA TRP A 90 -5.11 6.47 -16.73
C TRP A 90 -5.89 6.96 -17.95
N PRO A 91 -5.22 7.44 -19.02
CA PRO A 91 -5.90 7.77 -20.25
C PRO A 91 -6.56 6.49 -20.78
N ARG A 92 -7.89 6.51 -20.87
CA ARG A 92 -8.62 5.52 -21.64
C ARG A 92 -8.24 5.77 -23.09
N ASP A 93 -7.38 4.92 -23.64
CA ASP A 93 -7.15 4.90 -25.07
C ASP A 93 -8.51 4.72 -25.76
N ARG A 94 -8.82 5.62 -26.69
CA ARG A 94 -10.07 5.65 -27.45
C ARG A 94 -10.01 4.65 -28.58
#